data_AF-A0A0Q7M8X8-F1
#
_entry.id   AF-A0A0Q7M8X8-F1
#
_cell.length_a   1.000
_cell.length_b   1.000
_cell.length_c   1.000
_cell.angle_alpha   90.00
_cell.angle_beta   90.00
_cell.angle_gamma   90.00
#
_symmetry.space_group_name_H-M   'P 1'
#
loop_
_entity.id
_entity.type
_entity.pdbx_description
1 polymer ?
#
loop_
_entity_poly.entity_id
_entity_poly.type
_entity_poly.pdbx_seq_one_letter_code
_entity_poly.pdbx_strand_id
1 'polypeptide(L)'
;MVIRTRAALVMIVAVPLLAAGCAGRAGATAAGSPSVTPTAACPVVEGQEMPADCVPYDGEAAMALNDAYRQRFEPSDDGRAEVEPQRVAAQDALAALVGAPLSVDAVLGALEGAGFDPDVPWVEPAGDPAAPSAIGVIISVGGLCLVGTLDAEHAEVETDGMIADGGCVPAQ
;
A
#
# COMPACT_ATOMS: atom_id res chain seq x y z
N MET A 1 -30.29 -26.62 -51.67
CA MET A 1 -29.80 -27.95 -52.08
C MET A 1 -28.67 -28.35 -51.14
N VAL A 2 -28.92 -29.37 -50.30
CA VAL A 2 -28.01 -30.34 -49.62
C VAL A 2 -26.72 -29.79 -48.97
N ILE A 3 -26.71 -29.52 -47.66
CA ILE A 3 -26.28 -30.37 -46.51
C ILE A 3 -24.83 -30.89 -46.62
N ARG A 4 -23.97 -30.53 -45.64
CA ARG A 4 -23.16 -31.48 -44.84
C ARG A 4 -22.38 -30.80 -43.70
N THR A 5 -22.89 -31.04 -42.50
CA THR A 5 -22.19 -31.03 -41.20
C THR A 5 -20.88 -31.82 -41.22
N ARG A 6 -19.81 -31.27 -40.66
CA ARG A 6 -18.76 -32.03 -39.95
C ARG A 6 -18.26 -31.22 -38.75
N ALA A 7 -18.68 -31.66 -37.58
CA ALA A 7 -18.02 -31.41 -36.32
C ALA A 7 -16.58 -31.95 -36.35
N ALA A 8 -15.63 -31.19 -35.82
CA ALA A 8 -14.33 -31.68 -35.35
C ALA A 8 -13.70 -30.55 -34.52
N LEU A 9 -13.87 -30.55 -33.19
CA LEU A 9 -13.10 -31.29 -32.18
C LEU A 9 -12.23 -30.26 -31.44
N VAL A 10 -12.84 -29.62 -30.44
CA VAL A 10 -12.16 -28.77 -29.46
C VAL A 10 -11.17 -29.67 -28.70
N MET A 11 -9.87 -29.50 -28.94
CA MET A 11 -8.82 -30.10 -28.13
C MET A 11 -8.77 -29.38 -26.78
N ILE A 12 -9.57 -29.87 -25.84
CA ILE A 12 -9.43 -29.56 -24.41
C ILE A 12 -8.16 -30.28 -23.95
N VAL A 13 -7.06 -29.53 -23.81
CA VAL A 13 -5.86 -30.01 -23.12
C VAL A 13 -6.18 -30.04 -21.63
N ALA A 14 -6.61 -31.20 -21.15
CA ALA A 14 -6.74 -31.50 -19.74
C ALA A 14 -5.33 -31.55 -19.14
N VAL A 15 -5.02 -30.61 -18.25
CA VAL A 15 -3.82 -30.64 -17.39
C VAL A 15 -4.14 -31.61 -16.24
N PRO A 16 -3.51 -32.80 -16.15
CA PRO A 16 -3.69 -33.65 -14.98
C PRO A 16 -2.92 -33.02 -13.80
N LEU A 17 -3.69 -32.55 -12.81
CA LEU A 17 -3.21 -32.28 -11.46
C LEU A 17 -2.59 -33.56 -10.90
N LEU A 18 -1.26 -33.60 -10.84
CA LEU A 18 -0.50 -34.58 -10.07
C LEU A 18 -0.68 -34.26 -8.59
N ALA A 19 -1.80 -34.71 -8.02
CA ALA A 19 -1.95 -34.88 -6.59
C ALA A 19 -1.04 -36.04 -6.16
N ALA A 20 0.21 -35.72 -5.81
CA ALA A 20 1.10 -36.60 -5.06
C ALA A 20 0.54 -36.76 -3.63
N GLY A 21 -0.50 -37.58 -3.50
CA GLY A 21 -0.95 -38.09 -2.22
C GLY A 21 0.08 -39.08 -1.68
N CYS A 22 0.77 -38.71 -0.61
CA CYS A 22 1.50 -39.64 0.24
C CYS A 22 0.50 -40.62 0.89
N ALA A 23 0.10 -41.66 0.18
CA ALA A 23 -0.56 -42.81 0.78
C ALA A 23 0.50 -43.66 1.49
N GLY A 24 0.92 -43.17 2.66
CA GLY A 24 1.67 -43.95 3.64
C GLY A 24 0.79 -45.07 4.18
N ARG A 25 1.23 -46.30 3.91
CA ARG A 25 0.89 -47.58 4.54
C ARG A 25 0.08 -47.49 5.83
N ALA A 26 -1.09 -48.12 5.85
CA ALA A 26 -1.87 -48.36 7.07
C ALA A 26 -1.01 -49.11 8.10
N GLY A 27 -0.73 -48.46 9.22
CA GLY A 27 0.01 -49.01 10.34
C GLY A 27 -0.14 -48.11 11.57
N ALA A 28 -0.75 -48.68 12.60
CA ALA A 28 -0.95 -48.14 13.95
C ALA A 28 -1.95 -46.97 14.09
N THR A 29 -3.04 -47.25 14.81
CA THR A 29 -3.80 -46.25 15.57
C THR A 29 -2.86 -45.56 16.56
N ALA A 30 -2.22 -44.48 16.12
CA ALA A 30 -1.66 -43.49 17.02
C ALA A 30 -2.84 -42.67 17.56
N ALA A 31 -3.02 -42.66 18.87
CA ALA A 31 -3.88 -41.67 19.52
C ALA A 31 -3.40 -40.29 19.06
N GLY A 32 -4.27 -39.53 18.39
CA GLY A 32 -3.95 -38.18 17.94
C GLY A 32 -3.65 -37.31 19.15
N SER A 33 -2.38 -37.08 19.42
CA SER A 33 -1.97 -36.01 20.32
C SER A 33 -2.55 -34.70 19.76
N PRO A 34 -3.16 -33.83 20.60
CA PRO A 34 -3.66 -32.55 20.13
C PRO A 34 -2.51 -31.82 19.44
N SER A 35 -2.70 -31.42 18.17
CA SER A 35 -1.72 -30.58 17.49
C SER A 35 -1.74 -29.24 18.20
N VAL A 36 -0.70 -28.97 18.99
CA VAL A 36 -0.46 -27.64 19.56
C VAL A 36 -0.33 -26.70 18.37
N THR A 37 -1.40 -25.95 18.10
CA THR A 37 -1.35 -24.88 17.13
C THR A 37 -0.64 -23.75 17.85
N PRO A 38 0.53 -23.30 17.37
CA PRO A 38 1.26 -22.26 18.05
C PRO A 38 0.40 -21.00 18.15
N THR A 39 0.36 -20.39 19.32
CA THR A 39 -0.50 -19.25 19.65
C THR A 39 0.26 -17.94 19.76
N ALA A 40 1.59 -17.98 19.68
CA ALA A 40 2.47 -16.82 19.82
C ALA A 40 3.59 -16.80 18.77
N ALA A 41 4.06 -15.59 18.44
CA ALA A 41 5.27 -15.36 17.66
C ALA A 41 6.39 -14.93 18.62
N CYS A 42 7.51 -15.64 18.62
CA CYS A 42 8.57 -15.47 19.63
C CYS A 42 9.91 -15.18 18.93
N PRO A 43 10.66 -14.16 19.39
CA PRO A 43 11.92 -13.78 18.76
C PRO A 43 12.92 -14.92 18.87
N VAL A 44 13.69 -15.14 17.80
CA VAL A 44 14.77 -16.13 17.81
C VAL A 44 15.95 -15.57 18.62
N VAL A 45 16.24 -16.16 19.78
CA VAL A 45 17.39 -15.80 20.62
C VAL A 45 18.45 -16.89 20.52
N GLU A 46 19.68 -16.50 20.15
CA GLU A 46 20.79 -17.45 20.02
C GLU A 46 21.05 -18.20 21.34
N GLY A 47 21.09 -19.53 21.26
CA GLY A 47 21.35 -20.41 22.41
C GLY A 47 20.14 -20.70 23.30
N GLN A 48 18.93 -20.22 22.96
CA GLN A 48 17.69 -20.59 23.67
C GLN A 48 16.82 -21.52 22.83
N GLU A 49 16.25 -22.55 23.46
CA GLU A 49 15.30 -23.46 22.82
C GLU A 49 13.92 -22.78 22.71
N MET A 50 13.32 -22.87 21.52
CA MET A 50 12.02 -22.26 21.24
C MET A 50 10.90 -22.98 22.00
N PRO A 51 10.00 -22.26 22.71
CA PRO A 51 8.83 -22.88 23.31
C PRO A 51 7.96 -23.60 22.27
N ALA A 52 7.36 -24.73 22.66
CA ALA A 52 6.59 -25.58 21.75
C ALA A 52 5.29 -24.92 21.23
N ASP A 53 4.85 -23.83 21.85
CA ASP A 53 3.68 -23.02 21.50
C ASP A 53 4.02 -21.75 20.70
N CYS A 54 5.29 -21.59 20.30
CA CYS A 54 5.80 -20.43 19.57
C CYS A 54 6.20 -20.73 18.11
N VAL A 55 5.85 -19.81 17.20
CA VAL A 55 6.45 -19.72 15.86
C VAL A 55 7.68 -18.80 15.94
N PRO A 56 8.83 -19.15 15.32
CA PRO A 56 9.97 -18.26 15.24
C PRO A 56 9.63 -16.96 14.50
N TYR A 57 10.01 -15.83 15.08
CA TYR A 57 9.91 -14.50 14.50
C TYR A 57 11.30 -13.88 14.45
N ASP A 58 11.66 -13.35 13.28
CA ASP A 58 12.85 -12.53 13.08
C ASP A 58 12.36 -11.09 12.90
N GLY A 59 12.52 -10.30 13.97
CA GLY A 59 12.00 -8.94 14.00
C GLY A 59 12.76 -8.01 13.08
N GLU A 60 14.07 -8.20 12.98
CA GLU A 60 14.96 -7.44 12.13
C GLU A 60 14.64 -7.68 10.65
N ALA A 61 14.46 -8.93 10.24
CA ALA A 61 14.05 -9.26 8.88
C ALA A 61 12.65 -8.71 8.55
N ALA A 62 11.71 -8.77 9.50
CA ALA A 62 10.36 -8.22 9.32
C ALA A 62 10.37 -6.69 9.19
N MET A 63 11.17 -5.98 10.00
CA MET A 63 11.34 -4.53 9.87
C MET A 63 12.01 -4.15 8.55
N ALA A 64 13.05 -4.87 8.14
CA ALA A 64 13.72 -4.63 6.85
C ALA A 64 12.77 -4.82 5.65
N LEU A 65 11.86 -5.80 5.71
CA LEU A 65 10.81 -5.98 4.71
C LEU A 65 9.78 -4.85 4.72
N ASN A 66 9.41 -4.33 5.89
CA ASN A 66 8.49 -3.19 6.01
C ASN A 66 9.12 -1.92 5.41
N ASP A 67 10.38 -1.66 5.74
CA ASP A 67 11.12 -0.52 5.20
C ASP A 67 11.26 -0.63 3.68
N ALA A 68 11.60 -1.81 3.17
CA ALA A 68 11.69 -2.06 1.73
C ALA A 68 10.33 -1.87 1.03
N TYR A 69 9.23 -2.30 1.64
CA TYR A 69 7.88 -2.10 1.10
C TYR A 69 7.49 -0.63 1.04
N ARG A 70 7.93 0.18 2.01
CA ARG A 70 7.64 1.62 2.10
C ARG A 70 8.56 2.48 1.23
N GLN A 71 9.59 1.91 0.62
CA GLN A 71 10.43 2.65 -0.31
C GLN A 71 9.63 3.02 -1.55
N ARG A 72 9.67 4.32 -1.87
CA ARG A 72 9.06 4.86 -3.07
C ARG A 72 10.02 4.70 -4.23
N PHE A 73 9.48 4.49 -5.41
CA PHE A 73 10.28 4.57 -6.63
C PHE A 73 10.61 6.03 -6.94
N GLU A 74 11.84 6.33 -7.36
CA GLU A 74 12.15 7.67 -7.86
C GLU A 74 11.35 7.93 -9.16
N PRO A 75 10.57 9.00 -9.26
CA PRO A 75 9.88 9.38 -10.49
C PRO A 75 10.87 9.70 -11.61
N SER A 76 10.59 9.22 -12.82
CA SER A 76 11.32 9.70 -14.01
C SER A 76 10.99 11.17 -14.30
N ASP A 77 11.93 11.92 -14.89
CA ASP A 77 11.73 13.31 -15.31
C ASP A 77 10.49 13.50 -16.20
N ASP A 78 10.26 12.60 -17.15
CA ASP A 78 9.08 12.64 -18.03
C ASP A 78 7.78 12.51 -17.23
N GLY A 79 7.73 11.58 -16.28
CA GLY A 79 6.59 11.41 -15.37
C GLY A 79 6.35 12.64 -14.49
N ARG A 80 7.42 13.27 -13.97
CA ARG A 80 7.30 14.54 -13.22
C ARG A 80 6.74 15.65 -14.10
N ALA A 81 7.23 15.75 -15.34
CA ALA A 81 6.75 16.75 -16.30
C ALA A 81 5.26 16.54 -16.67
N GLU A 82 4.80 15.29 -16.74
CA GLU A 82 3.40 14.96 -17.03
C GLU A 82 2.43 15.44 -15.92
N VAL A 83 2.85 15.34 -14.65
CA VAL A 83 2.00 15.70 -13.49
C VAL A 83 2.27 17.11 -12.94
N GLU A 84 3.24 17.83 -13.49
CA GLU A 84 3.63 19.18 -13.04
C GLU A 84 2.44 20.18 -13.04
N PRO A 85 1.53 20.19 -14.02
CA PRO A 85 0.36 21.09 -13.96
C PRO A 85 -0.50 20.86 -12.71
N GLN A 86 -0.69 19.60 -12.31
CA GLN A 86 -1.42 19.22 -11.11
C GLN A 86 -0.64 19.62 -9.85
N ARG A 87 0.69 19.40 -9.83
CA ARG A 87 1.54 19.86 -8.72
C ARG A 87 1.43 21.37 -8.50
N VAL A 88 1.52 22.17 -9.57
CA VAL A 88 1.35 23.63 -9.52
C VAL A 88 -0.04 24.00 -9.00
N ALA A 89 -1.10 23.37 -9.50
CA ALA A 89 -2.46 23.64 -9.05
C ALA A 89 -2.65 23.34 -7.55
N ALA A 90 -2.12 22.23 -7.06
CA ALA A 90 -2.13 21.90 -5.64
C ALA A 90 -1.30 22.89 -4.81
N GLN A 91 -0.11 23.24 -5.28
CA GLN A 91 0.76 24.24 -4.64
C GLN A 91 0.06 25.58 -4.48
N ASP A 92 -0.58 26.08 -5.54
CA ASP A 92 -1.29 27.36 -5.52
C ASP A 92 -2.51 27.31 -4.59
N ALA A 93 -3.24 26.18 -4.58
CA ALA A 93 -4.38 25.96 -3.69
C ALA A 93 -3.98 26.00 -2.20
N LEU A 94 -2.90 25.32 -1.82
CA LEU A 94 -2.39 25.33 -0.45
C LEU A 94 -1.78 26.70 -0.09
N ALA A 95 -1.03 27.32 -1.00
CA ALA A 95 -0.41 28.63 -0.78
C ALA A 95 -1.45 29.73 -0.49
N ALA A 96 -2.63 29.65 -1.11
CA ALA A 96 -3.73 30.58 -0.86
C ALA A 96 -4.29 30.51 0.58
N LEU A 97 -4.01 29.43 1.31
CA LEU A 97 -4.46 29.22 2.70
C LEU A 97 -3.42 29.64 3.74
N VAL A 98 -2.20 29.99 3.34
CA VAL A 98 -1.14 30.43 4.27
C VAL A 98 -1.59 31.66 5.04
N GLY A 99 -1.39 31.64 6.36
CA GLY A 99 -1.83 32.69 7.28
C GLY A 99 -3.31 32.61 7.69
N ALA A 100 -4.11 31.71 7.11
CA ALA A 100 -5.45 31.39 7.60
C ALA A 100 -5.40 30.34 8.73
N PRO A 101 -6.44 30.23 9.57
CA PRO A 101 -6.57 29.11 10.50
C PRO A 101 -6.53 27.77 9.75
N LEU A 102 -5.70 26.84 10.23
CA LEU A 102 -5.58 25.50 9.65
C LEU A 102 -6.91 24.73 9.77
N SER A 103 -7.43 24.26 8.64
CA SER A 103 -8.68 23.51 8.54
C SER A 103 -8.60 22.49 7.42
N VAL A 104 -8.91 21.23 7.73
CA VAL A 104 -8.99 20.13 6.74
C VAL A 104 -10.05 20.45 5.68
N ASP A 105 -11.22 20.94 6.09
CA ASP A 105 -12.30 21.31 5.17
C ASP A 105 -11.89 22.43 4.21
N ALA A 106 -11.11 23.41 4.69
CA ALA A 106 -10.59 24.48 3.85
C ALA A 106 -9.59 23.96 2.81
N VAL A 107 -8.72 23.02 3.19
CA VAL A 107 -7.77 22.38 2.28
C VAL A 107 -8.50 21.56 1.21
N LEU A 108 -9.47 20.73 1.62
CA LEU A 108 -10.29 19.94 0.69
C LEU A 108 -11.04 20.86 -0.30
N GLY A 109 -11.67 21.93 0.20
CA GLY A 109 -12.36 22.89 -0.65
C GLY A 109 -11.43 23.65 -1.60
N ALA A 110 -10.21 23.98 -1.17
CA ALA A 110 -9.22 24.62 -2.04
C ALA A 110 -8.73 23.67 -3.16
N LEU A 111 -8.49 22.40 -2.83
CA LEU A 111 -8.11 21.37 -3.82
C LEU A 111 -9.25 21.08 -4.79
N GLU A 112 -10.49 20.95 -4.31
CA GLU A 112 -11.66 20.81 -5.18
C GLU A 112 -11.79 22.02 -6.13
N GLY A 113 -11.62 23.24 -5.61
CA GLY A 113 -11.60 24.47 -6.41
C GLY A 113 -10.48 24.53 -7.45
N ALA A 114 -9.37 23.82 -7.22
CA ALA A 114 -8.26 23.66 -8.16
C ALA A 114 -8.50 22.52 -9.18
N GLY A 115 -9.62 21.80 -9.10
CA GLY A 115 -10.02 20.78 -10.05
C GLY A 115 -9.66 19.35 -9.66
N PHE A 116 -9.25 19.11 -8.41
CA PHE A 116 -9.09 17.75 -7.90
C PHE A 116 -10.45 17.13 -7.56
N ASP A 117 -10.61 15.84 -7.87
CA ASP A 117 -11.76 15.06 -7.42
C ASP A 117 -11.72 14.97 -5.88
N PRO A 118 -12.82 15.29 -5.16
CA PRO A 118 -12.83 15.30 -3.69
C PRO A 118 -12.51 13.95 -3.04
N ASP A 119 -12.65 12.84 -3.76
CA ASP A 119 -12.38 11.49 -3.23
C ASP A 119 -10.91 11.06 -3.40
N VAL A 120 -10.07 11.86 -4.07
CA VAL A 120 -8.67 11.51 -4.38
C VAL A 120 -7.67 12.03 -3.33
N PRO A 121 -7.72 13.30 -2.87
CA PRO A 121 -6.84 13.79 -1.84
C PRO A 121 -7.08 13.12 -0.50
N TRP A 122 -6.01 12.64 0.12
CA TRP A 122 -5.97 12.34 1.54
C TRP A 122 -5.40 13.53 2.29
N VAL A 123 -6.12 14.02 3.29
CA VAL A 123 -5.78 15.24 4.05
C VAL A 123 -5.86 14.92 5.54
N GLU A 124 -4.78 15.14 6.28
CA GLU A 124 -4.72 14.83 7.72
C GLU A 124 -4.08 15.96 8.53
N PRO A 125 -4.67 16.36 9.67
CA PRO A 125 -4.04 17.30 10.59
C PRO A 125 -2.86 16.66 11.32
N ALA A 126 -1.75 17.38 11.43
CA ALA A 126 -0.64 17.01 12.30
C ALA A 126 -0.82 17.60 13.71
N GLY A 127 -0.63 16.78 14.74
CA GLY A 127 -0.73 17.20 16.13
C GLY A 127 -2.14 17.09 16.71
N ASP A 128 -2.55 18.08 17.52
CA ASP A 128 -3.91 18.12 18.10
C ASP A 128 -4.94 18.42 17.01
N PRO A 129 -5.93 17.56 16.75
CA PRO A 129 -6.96 17.83 15.74
C PRO A 129 -7.78 19.09 16.00
N ALA A 130 -7.88 19.55 17.26
CA ALA A 130 -8.57 20.79 17.61
C ALA A 130 -7.73 22.05 17.34
N ALA A 131 -6.41 21.90 17.23
CA ALA A 131 -5.44 22.97 17.00
C ALA A 131 -4.20 22.40 16.29
N PRO A 132 -4.33 22.02 15.00
CA PRO A 132 -3.25 21.36 14.29
C PRO A 132 -2.05 22.30 14.12
N SER A 133 -0.84 21.74 14.12
CA SER A 133 0.39 22.50 13.84
C SER A 133 0.69 22.59 12.34
N ALA A 134 0.18 21.63 11.57
CA ALA A 134 0.27 21.57 10.12
C ALA A 134 -0.85 20.68 9.56
N ILE A 135 -1.06 20.69 8.25
CA ILE A 135 -1.92 19.78 7.53
C ILE A 135 -1.10 19.09 6.44
N GLY A 136 -1.08 17.76 6.44
CA GLY A 136 -0.50 16.95 5.39
C GLY A 136 -1.52 16.67 4.28
N VAL A 137 -1.03 16.62 3.05
CA VAL A 137 -1.82 16.34 1.84
C VAL A 137 -1.11 15.29 1.00
N ILE A 138 -1.85 14.29 0.53
CA ILE A 138 -1.34 13.28 -0.41
C ILE A 138 -2.37 13.09 -1.53
N ILE A 139 -1.93 13.19 -2.78
CA ILE A 139 -2.81 13.07 -3.95
C ILE A 139 -2.18 12.10 -4.96
N SER A 140 -2.89 11.06 -5.36
CA SER A 140 -2.44 10.16 -6.44
C SER A 140 -2.79 10.75 -7.81
N VAL A 141 -1.78 10.99 -8.65
CA VAL A 141 -1.95 11.57 -10.00
C VAL A 141 -0.98 10.92 -10.97
N GLY A 142 -1.48 10.50 -12.15
CA GLY A 142 -0.60 10.02 -13.24
C GLY A 142 0.35 8.88 -12.88
N GLY A 143 0.03 8.05 -11.87
CA GLY A 143 0.94 7.01 -11.37
C GLY A 143 2.09 7.53 -10.49
N LEU A 144 1.95 8.73 -9.95
CA LEU A 144 2.84 9.39 -9.00
C LEU A 144 2.03 9.93 -7.82
N CYS A 145 2.73 10.47 -6.84
CA CYS A 145 2.17 11.07 -5.64
C CYS A 145 2.55 12.55 -5.58
N LEU A 146 1.56 13.42 -5.37
CA LEU A 146 1.82 14.76 -4.87
C LEU A 146 1.80 14.69 -3.35
N VAL A 147 2.87 15.13 -2.71
CA VAL A 147 3.00 15.18 -1.25
C VAL A 147 3.11 16.64 -0.87
N GLY A 148 2.19 17.10 -0.03
CA GLY A 148 2.16 18.48 0.39
C GLY A 148 2.01 18.65 1.89
N THR A 149 2.43 19.82 2.34
CA THR A 149 2.32 20.28 3.72
C THR A 149 1.91 21.73 3.73
N LEU A 150 0.95 22.06 4.61
CA LEU A 150 0.51 23.42 4.89
C LEU A 150 0.70 23.69 6.40
N ASP A 151 1.42 24.75 6.73
CA ASP A 151 1.49 25.30 8.08
C ASP A 151 1.12 26.79 8.08
N ALA A 152 1.28 27.46 9.22
CA ALA A 152 0.89 28.86 9.37
C ALA A 152 1.69 29.83 8.49
N GLU A 153 2.92 29.45 8.12
CA GLU A 153 3.90 30.31 7.44
C GLU A 153 4.18 29.85 6.00
N HIS A 154 4.00 28.57 5.70
CA HIS A 154 4.41 27.96 4.45
C HIS A 154 3.44 26.91 3.92
N ALA A 155 3.50 26.72 2.61
CA ALA A 155 2.85 25.65 1.87
C ALA A 155 3.82 25.10 0.83
N GLU A 156 3.96 23.78 0.78
CA GLU A 156 4.82 23.10 -0.19
C GLU A 156 4.09 21.89 -0.77
N VAL A 157 4.28 21.65 -2.07
CA VAL A 157 3.84 20.44 -2.76
C VAL A 157 4.95 19.95 -3.68
N GLU A 158 5.41 18.73 -3.40
CA GLU A 158 6.41 18.01 -4.18
C GLU A 158 5.78 16.86 -4.97
N THR A 159 6.46 16.44 -6.04
CA THR A 159 6.13 15.21 -6.77
C THR A 159 7.10 14.12 -6.38
N ASP A 160 6.54 12.98 -5.94
CA ASP A 160 7.24 11.81 -5.46
C ASP A 160 6.61 10.54 -6.08
N GLY A 161 7.26 9.39 -5.92
CA GLY A 161 6.78 8.14 -6.48
C GLY A 161 5.86 7.37 -5.56
N MET A 162 5.29 6.31 -6.14
CA MET A 162 4.46 5.35 -5.44
C MET A 162 5.32 4.27 -4.76
N ILE A 163 4.78 3.64 -3.72
CA ILE A 163 5.38 2.44 -3.13
C ILE A 163 5.09 1.19 -3.98
N ALA A 164 5.59 0.03 -3.55
CA ALA A 164 5.57 -1.22 -4.31
C ALA A 164 4.19 -1.69 -4.80
N ASP A 165 3.10 -1.30 -4.13
CA ASP A 165 1.73 -1.64 -4.51
C ASP A 165 0.98 -0.53 -5.27
N GLY A 166 1.68 0.55 -5.63
CA GLY A 166 1.08 1.71 -6.29
C GLY A 166 0.40 2.68 -5.32
N GLY A 167 0.55 2.51 -4.01
CA GLY A 167 0.03 3.44 -3.02
C GLY A 167 0.87 4.72 -2.89
N CYS A 168 0.22 5.78 -2.43
CA CYS A 168 0.88 6.96 -1.88
C CYS A 168 0.82 6.88 -0.35
N VAL A 169 1.98 6.87 0.31
CA VAL A 169 2.09 6.87 1.77
C VAL A 169 2.78 8.15 2.22
N PRO A 170 2.53 8.67 3.43
CA PRO A 170 3.29 9.80 3.96
C PRO A 170 4.80 9.51 3.98
N ALA A 171 5.63 10.51 3.70
CA ALA A 171 7.08 10.38 3.89
C ALA A 171 7.36 10.27 5.40
N GLN A 172 8.31 9.42 5.78
CA GLN A 172 8.67 9.15 7.17
C GLN A 172 9.65 10.19 7.72
#